data_AF-A0A432UKI2-F1
#
_entry.id   AF-A0A432UKI2-F1
#
_cell.length_a   1.000
_cell.length_b   1.000
_cell.length_c   1.000
_cell.angle_alpha   90.00
_cell.angle_beta   90.00
_cell.angle_gamma   90.00
#
_symmetry.space_group_name_H-M   'P 1'
#
loop_
_entity.id
_entity.type
_entity.pdbx_description
1 polymer ?
#
loop_
_entity_poly.entity_id
_entity_poly.type
_entity_poly.pdbx_seq_one_letter_code
_entity_poly.pdbx_strand_id
1 'polypeptide(L)'
;MPCKNAPLSSESARRPVPSGHNPSKKTQLGKTKKEELKMKEYLKTYLEQAKVGDLQTFANLSMIPLVSTYKDDLDYMLLDEALEKDLITITELDDNGSVPELKVLNRSEGMVLILDGEELVGAKQNRIVNTTILLASASKTVIPVSCVEQGRWSQTTEAFKTEKRMSPSFMRRNKSEQVFFCLKETKQFRSDQGALWDEISVRQARAGVRSRTGEMAAIYRSKKDNLKAYIDKIKAVNEQTGAIFLINGKVAGLEAFGRHEILAKVFPKLVESYAVDAMDCDSRDNQERIAMDQV
;
A
#
# COMPACT_ATOMS: atom_id res chain seq x y z
N MET A 1 53.64 26.65 57.18
CA MET A 1 52.39 26.94 57.92
C MET A 1 51.25 26.19 57.25
N PRO A 2 50.29 25.65 58.04
CA PRO A 2 49.84 24.25 58.01
C PRO A 2 48.42 24.11 57.39
N CYS A 3 47.84 22.94 57.12
CA CYS A 3 47.48 21.81 58.00
C CYS A 3 47.34 20.52 57.16
N LYS A 4 47.94 19.38 57.53
CA LYS A 4 47.62 18.42 58.62
C LYS A 4 46.21 17.81 58.54
N ASN A 5 46.08 16.59 58.02
CA ASN A 5 45.85 15.35 58.79
C ASN A 5 45.29 14.21 57.91
N ALA A 6 45.84 13.01 58.11
CA ALA A 6 45.44 11.73 57.53
C ALA A 6 44.36 11.04 58.41
N PRO A 7 44.12 9.72 58.31
CA PRO A 7 43.29 8.97 57.35
C PRO A 7 42.15 8.20 58.07
N LEU A 8 41.32 7.41 57.36
CA LEU A 8 40.95 6.02 57.70
C LEU A 8 39.79 5.45 56.84
N SER A 9 39.94 4.15 56.61
CA SER A 9 39.12 3.11 55.99
C SER A 9 37.59 3.15 56.14
N SER A 10 36.87 2.65 55.13
CA SER A 10 35.99 1.48 55.30
C SER A 10 35.49 0.94 53.95
N GLU A 11 35.53 -0.38 53.83
CA GLU A 11 34.95 -1.16 52.74
C GLU A 11 33.46 -0.85 52.56
N SER A 12 33.03 -0.52 51.34
CA SER A 12 31.62 -0.55 50.97
C SER A 12 31.38 -1.74 50.04
N ALA A 13 30.65 -2.73 50.55
CA ALA A 13 30.25 -3.93 49.87
C ALA A 13 29.57 -3.65 48.51
N ARG A 14 30.00 -4.36 47.46
CA ARG A 14 29.27 -4.43 46.19
C ARG A 14 27.90 -5.07 46.44
N ARG A 15 26.83 -4.29 46.28
CA ARG A 15 25.47 -4.85 46.21
C ARG A 15 25.33 -5.61 44.89
N PRO A 16 24.77 -6.84 44.88
CA PRO A 16 24.50 -7.53 43.63
C PRO A 16 23.42 -6.79 42.83
N VAL A 17 23.69 -6.57 41.55
CA VAL A 17 22.69 -6.11 40.59
C VAL A 17 21.61 -7.19 40.51
N PRO A 18 20.32 -6.88 40.78
CA PRO A 18 19.29 -7.89 40.64
C PRO A 18 19.17 -8.24 39.16
N SER A 19 19.42 -9.50 38.82
CA SER A 19 19.08 -10.09 37.53
C SER A 19 17.55 -10.10 37.41
N GLY A 20 16.99 -8.99 36.96
CA GLY A 20 15.58 -8.89 36.62
C GLY A 20 15.28 -9.78 35.42
N HIS A 21 14.92 -11.03 35.67
CA HIS A 21 14.14 -11.82 34.71
C HIS A 21 12.86 -11.03 34.47
N ASN A 22 12.78 -10.35 33.33
CA ASN A 22 11.59 -9.57 32.98
C ASN A 22 10.59 -10.52 32.29
N PRO A 23 9.54 -11.01 33.00
CA PRO A 23 8.58 -11.96 32.43
C PRO A 23 7.82 -11.38 31.23
N SER A 24 7.74 -10.04 31.11
CA SER A 24 7.06 -9.37 29.98
C SER A 24 7.69 -9.67 28.62
N LYS A 25 9.03 -9.77 28.54
CA LYS A 25 9.74 -10.08 27.27
C LYS A 25 9.50 -11.51 26.79
N LYS A 26 9.46 -12.48 27.70
CA LYS A 26 9.15 -13.89 27.34
C LYS A 26 7.69 -14.05 26.90
N THR A 27 6.78 -13.34 27.56
CA THR A 27 5.34 -13.37 27.22
C THR A 27 5.04 -12.65 25.89
N GLN A 28 5.69 -11.53 25.59
CA GLN A 28 5.61 -10.88 24.27
C GLN A 28 6.23 -11.76 23.18
N LEU A 29 7.45 -12.28 23.37
CA LEU A 29 8.12 -13.15 22.40
C LEU A 29 7.32 -14.44 22.12
N GLY A 30 6.64 -14.98 23.14
CA GLY A 30 5.73 -16.12 23.01
C GLY A 30 4.44 -15.80 22.26
N LYS A 31 3.86 -14.60 22.46
CA LYS A 31 2.70 -14.11 21.69
C LYS A 31 3.06 -13.92 20.21
N THR A 32 4.19 -13.28 19.92
CA THR A 32 4.63 -13.01 18.54
C THR A 32 4.92 -14.30 17.77
N LYS A 33 5.53 -15.32 18.41
CA LYS A 33 5.75 -16.63 17.78
C LYS A 33 4.44 -17.37 17.48
N LYS A 34 3.45 -17.28 18.37
CA LYS A 34 2.14 -17.91 18.17
C LYS A 34 1.37 -17.24 17.02
N GLU A 35 1.41 -15.91 16.96
CA GLU A 35 0.82 -15.13 15.87
C GLU A 35 1.49 -15.43 14.52
N GLU A 36 2.82 -15.51 14.49
CA GLU A 36 3.57 -15.89 13.29
C GLU A 36 3.22 -17.30 12.81
N LEU A 37 3.10 -18.27 13.73
CA LEU A 37 2.70 -19.64 13.38
C LEU A 37 1.29 -19.68 12.79
N LYS A 38 0.35 -18.97 13.41
CA LYS A 38 -1.04 -18.87 12.95
C LYS A 38 -1.12 -18.21 11.57
N MET A 39 -0.34 -17.16 11.31
CA MET A 39 -0.23 -16.53 9.99
C MET A 39 0.27 -17.52 8.93
N LYS A 40 1.32 -18.30 9.25
CA LYS A 40 1.84 -19.34 8.34
C LYS A 40 0.80 -20.41 8.04
N GLU A 41 -0.01 -20.81 9.01
CA GLU A 41 -1.10 -21.76 8.81
C GLU A 41 -2.18 -21.22 7.87
N TYR A 42 -2.59 -19.96 8.02
CA TYR A 42 -3.54 -19.32 7.11
C TYR A 42 -2.99 -19.25 5.67
N LEU A 43 -1.74 -18.81 5.52
CA LEU A 43 -1.08 -18.73 4.20
C LEU A 43 -0.93 -20.11 3.56
N LYS A 44 -0.53 -21.12 4.34
CA LYS A 44 -0.42 -22.50 3.87
C LYS A 44 -1.77 -22.99 3.37
N THR A 45 -2.81 -22.83 4.18
CA THR A 45 -4.18 -23.26 3.83
C THR A 45 -4.69 -22.57 2.56
N TYR A 46 -4.45 -21.26 2.43
CA TYR A 46 -4.79 -20.51 1.23
C TYR A 46 -4.09 -21.07 -0.01
N LEU A 47 -2.77 -21.27 0.06
CA LEU A 47 -1.95 -21.75 -1.06
C LEU A 47 -2.25 -23.20 -1.44
N GLU A 48 -2.54 -24.08 -0.48
CA GLU A 48 -2.90 -25.47 -0.74
C GLU A 48 -4.24 -25.61 -1.47
N GLN A 49 -5.17 -24.67 -1.24
CA GLN A 49 -6.48 -24.67 -1.90
C GLN A 49 -6.49 -23.87 -3.22
N ALA A 50 -5.50 -23.00 -3.43
CA ALA A 50 -5.42 -22.17 -4.62
C ALA A 50 -5.14 -23.02 -5.86
N LYS A 51 -5.99 -22.86 -6.87
CA LYS A 51 -5.84 -23.44 -8.20
C LYS A 51 -5.64 -22.31 -9.21
N VAL A 52 -4.82 -22.60 -10.20
CA VAL A 52 -4.54 -21.70 -11.30
C VAL A 52 -5.63 -21.89 -12.35
N GLY A 53 -6.32 -20.81 -12.73
CA GLY A 53 -7.28 -20.84 -13.83
C GLY A 53 -6.67 -20.44 -15.17
N ASP A 54 -7.53 -20.23 -16.17
CA ASP A 54 -7.09 -19.97 -17.54
C ASP A 54 -6.46 -18.58 -17.70
N LEU A 55 -5.37 -18.53 -18.46
CA LEU A 55 -4.67 -17.31 -18.82
C LEU A 55 -5.59 -16.38 -19.62
N GLN A 56 -5.75 -15.14 -19.15
CA GLN A 56 -6.38 -14.07 -19.90
C GLN A 56 -5.31 -13.07 -20.34
N THR A 57 -5.26 -12.73 -21.62
CA THR A 57 -4.26 -11.80 -22.18
C THR A 57 -4.93 -10.71 -22.98
N PHE A 58 -4.47 -9.47 -22.80
CA PHE A 58 -4.81 -8.35 -23.66
C PHE A 58 -3.60 -7.44 -23.83
N ALA A 59 -3.27 -7.13 -25.10
CA ALA A 59 -2.03 -6.48 -25.46
C ALA A 59 -0.84 -7.18 -24.77
N ASN A 60 -0.06 -6.43 -24.00
CA ASN A 60 1.11 -6.94 -23.29
C ASN A 60 0.87 -7.25 -21.80
N LEU A 61 -0.38 -7.20 -21.32
CA LEU A 61 -0.78 -7.61 -19.98
C LEU A 61 -1.45 -8.98 -20.03
N SER A 62 -0.98 -9.90 -19.20
CA SER A 62 -1.65 -11.18 -18.96
C SER A 62 -1.99 -11.34 -17.48
N MET A 63 -3.07 -12.07 -17.21
CA MET A 63 -3.56 -12.36 -15.88
C MET A 63 -3.90 -13.84 -15.78
N ILE A 64 -3.37 -14.48 -14.75
CA ILE A 64 -3.68 -15.86 -14.41
C ILE A 64 -4.48 -15.82 -13.10
N PRO A 65 -5.77 -16.19 -13.10
CA PRO A 65 -6.59 -16.13 -11.90
C PRO A 65 -6.17 -17.23 -10.92
N LEU A 66 -6.18 -16.90 -9.64
CA LEU A 66 -6.11 -17.87 -8.55
C LEU A 66 -7.54 -18.08 -8.03
N VAL A 67 -8.05 -19.29 -8.22
CA VAL A 67 -9.39 -19.71 -7.81
C VAL A 67 -9.24 -20.59 -6.58
N SER A 68 -10.06 -20.34 -5.55
CA SER A 68 -9.95 -21.10 -4.30
C SER A 68 -11.29 -21.18 -3.60
N THR A 69 -11.52 -22.31 -2.93
CA THR A 69 -12.61 -22.47 -1.97
C THR A 69 -12.29 -21.85 -0.60
N TYR A 70 -11.07 -21.32 -0.44
CA TYR A 70 -10.67 -20.63 0.78
C TYR A 70 -11.59 -19.44 1.04
N LYS A 71 -12.06 -19.32 2.28
CA LYS A 71 -12.85 -18.20 2.75
C LYS A 71 -12.43 -17.85 4.16
N ASP A 72 -11.97 -16.62 4.36
CA ASP A 72 -11.77 -16.07 5.71
C ASP A 72 -13.12 -15.69 6.35
N ASP A 73 -13.14 -15.67 7.68
CA ASP A 73 -14.29 -15.36 8.53
C ASP A 73 -14.31 -13.90 9.01
N LEU A 74 -13.41 -13.04 8.51
CA LEU A 74 -13.40 -11.64 8.89
C LEU A 74 -14.46 -10.86 8.12
N ASP A 75 -15.35 -10.22 8.85
CA ASP A 75 -16.31 -9.28 8.26
C ASP A 75 -15.75 -7.86 8.21
N TYR A 76 -15.64 -7.32 7.00
CA TYR A 76 -15.12 -5.98 6.73
C TYR A 76 -15.66 -5.43 5.43
N MET A 77 -15.76 -4.11 5.37
CA MET A 77 -16.11 -3.32 4.19
C MET A 77 -14.86 -2.74 3.53
N LEU A 78 -14.88 -2.51 2.22
CA LEU A 78 -13.78 -1.83 1.53
C LEU A 78 -13.85 -0.30 1.70
N LEU A 79 -12.70 0.37 1.58
CA LEU A 79 -12.60 1.83 1.62
C LEU A 79 -13.65 2.52 0.72
N ASP A 80 -13.74 2.08 -0.54
CA ASP A 80 -14.66 2.69 -1.52
C ASP A 80 -16.11 2.64 -1.05
N GLU A 81 -16.54 1.47 -0.57
CA GLU A 81 -17.91 1.26 -0.09
C GLU A 81 -18.19 2.07 1.20
N ALA A 82 -17.20 2.18 2.08
CA ALA A 82 -17.33 2.93 3.33
C ALA A 82 -17.41 4.44 3.10
N LEU A 83 -16.66 4.96 2.12
CA LEU A 83 -16.73 6.36 1.71
C LEU A 83 -18.06 6.66 0.99
N GLU A 84 -18.51 5.79 0.09
CA GLU A 84 -19.79 5.96 -0.62
C GLU A 84 -21.01 5.94 0.30
N LYS A 85 -20.91 5.28 1.45
CA LYS A 85 -21.97 5.23 2.48
C LYS A 85 -21.80 6.28 3.58
N ASP A 86 -20.85 7.20 3.45
CA ASP A 86 -20.50 8.20 4.47
C ASP A 86 -20.17 7.60 5.86
N LEU A 87 -19.76 6.34 5.90
CA LEU A 87 -19.43 5.61 7.13
C LEU A 87 -18.01 5.91 7.62
N ILE A 88 -17.15 6.39 6.72
CA ILE A 88 -15.78 6.78 7.04
C ILE A 88 -15.51 8.21 6.56
N THR A 89 -14.75 8.97 7.33
CA THR A 89 -14.25 10.28 6.89
C THR A 89 -12.74 10.31 7.02
N ILE A 90 -12.07 10.79 5.98
CA ILE A 90 -10.62 10.95 5.93
C ILE A 90 -10.32 12.43 5.77
N THR A 91 -9.51 13.00 6.66
CA THR A 91 -9.14 14.42 6.66
C THR A 91 -7.66 14.60 6.94
N GLU A 92 -7.18 15.82 6.70
CA GLU A 92 -5.91 16.29 7.26
C GLU A 92 -5.92 16.16 8.80
N LEU A 93 -4.73 16.05 9.41
CA LEU A 93 -4.63 16.01 10.88
C LEU A 93 -5.23 17.27 11.52
N ASP A 94 -4.88 18.43 10.96
CA ASP A 94 -5.30 19.78 11.34
C ASP A 94 -5.37 20.71 10.10
N ASP A 95 -5.71 21.99 10.32
CA ASP A 95 -5.86 22.99 9.27
C ASP A 95 -4.55 23.30 8.51
N ASN A 96 -3.38 23.01 9.10
CA ASN A 96 -2.09 23.16 8.44
C ASN A 96 -1.80 22.01 7.48
N GLY A 97 -2.41 20.84 7.71
CA GLY A 97 -2.13 19.61 6.97
C GLY A 97 -0.85 18.97 7.45
N SER A 98 -0.78 17.64 7.36
CA SER A 98 0.41 16.88 7.75
C SER A 98 0.78 15.90 6.65
N VAL A 99 2.05 15.91 6.25
CA VAL A 99 2.67 14.83 5.49
C VAL A 99 3.71 14.21 6.43
N PRO A 100 3.66 12.89 6.68
CA PRO A 100 3.08 11.83 5.84
C PRO A 100 1.82 11.16 6.42
N GLU A 101 0.89 11.91 7.03
CA GLU A 101 -0.17 11.33 7.87
C GLU A 101 -1.55 11.92 7.61
N LEU A 102 -2.57 11.05 7.54
CA LEU A 102 -3.99 11.47 7.51
C LEU A 102 -4.75 10.94 8.72
N LYS A 103 -5.82 11.64 9.09
CA LYS A 103 -6.76 11.23 10.12
C LYS A 103 -7.94 10.51 9.49
N VAL A 104 -8.23 9.33 9.98
CA VAL A 104 -9.38 8.52 9.56
C VAL A 104 -10.32 8.32 10.74
N LEU A 105 -11.61 8.55 10.50
CA LEU A 105 -12.68 8.29 11.45
C LEU A 105 -13.63 7.25 10.83
N ASN A 106 -13.58 6.01 11.32
CA ASN A 106 -14.54 4.97 11.00
C ASN A 106 -15.72 5.05 11.97
N ARG A 107 -16.90 5.44 11.47
CA ARG A 107 -18.15 5.52 12.26
C ARG A 107 -19.03 4.28 12.10
N SER A 108 -18.64 3.33 11.25
CA SER A 108 -19.39 2.08 11.12
C SER A 108 -19.21 1.18 12.33
N GLU A 109 -20.19 0.28 12.51
CA GLU A 109 -20.13 -0.81 13.49
C GLU A 109 -19.21 -1.95 13.06
N GLY A 110 -18.71 -1.92 11.81
CA GLY A 110 -17.84 -2.93 11.21
C GLY A 110 -16.40 -2.46 10.98
N MET A 111 -15.56 -3.40 10.57
CA MET A 111 -14.19 -3.09 10.15
C MET A 111 -14.16 -2.53 8.73
N VAL A 112 -13.19 -1.66 8.44
CA VAL A 112 -12.95 -1.14 7.09
C VAL A 112 -11.53 -1.48 6.65
N LEU A 113 -11.42 -2.17 5.51
CA LEU A 113 -10.14 -2.49 4.88
C LEU A 113 -9.76 -1.38 3.89
N ILE A 114 -8.60 -0.78 4.14
CA ILE A 114 -7.93 0.16 3.25
C ILE A 114 -6.72 -0.57 2.67
N LEU A 115 -6.60 -0.62 1.35
CA LEU A 115 -5.54 -1.35 0.67
C LEU A 115 -4.32 -0.46 0.39
N ASP A 116 -3.17 -1.11 0.36
CA ASP A 116 -1.92 -0.48 -0.03
C ASP A 116 -1.98 0.11 -1.45
N GLY A 117 -1.68 1.41 -1.57
CA GLY A 117 -1.64 2.12 -2.85
C GLY A 117 -2.98 2.72 -3.32
N GLU A 118 -4.06 2.62 -2.55
CA GLU A 118 -5.32 3.29 -2.90
C GLU A 118 -5.15 4.80 -2.93
N GLU A 119 -5.69 5.46 -3.96
CA GLU A 119 -5.63 6.91 -4.10
C GLU A 119 -6.77 7.59 -3.34
N LEU A 120 -6.39 8.53 -2.48
CA LEU A 120 -7.26 9.46 -1.77
C LEU A 120 -7.15 10.82 -2.46
N VAL A 121 -8.28 11.33 -2.94
CA VAL A 121 -8.36 12.54 -3.79
C VAL A 121 -8.98 13.69 -3.00
N GLY A 122 -8.43 14.90 -3.15
CA GLY A 122 -8.98 16.12 -2.55
C GLY A 122 -8.08 16.74 -1.49
N ALA A 123 -8.70 17.28 -0.43
CA ALA A 123 -8.04 18.01 0.66
C ALA A 123 -6.98 18.99 0.13
N LYS A 124 -5.76 19.02 0.69
CA LYS A 124 -4.69 19.90 0.21
C LYS A 124 -3.93 19.35 -1.00
N GLN A 125 -3.85 18.03 -1.15
CA GLN A 125 -3.15 17.31 -2.20
C GLN A 125 -3.62 15.85 -2.24
N ASN A 126 -3.57 15.21 -3.42
CA ASN A 126 -3.86 13.77 -3.50
C ASN A 126 -2.81 12.92 -2.76
N ARG A 127 -3.25 11.79 -2.22
CA ARG A 127 -2.45 10.85 -1.42
C ARG A 127 -2.62 9.43 -1.91
N ILE A 128 -1.62 8.59 -1.69
CA ILE A 128 -1.75 7.14 -1.72
C ILE A 128 -1.45 6.56 -0.36
N VAL A 129 -2.12 5.48 0.00
CA VAL A 129 -1.90 4.80 1.28
C VAL A 129 -0.60 3.99 1.23
N ASN A 130 0.19 4.03 2.32
CA ASN A 130 1.52 3.40 2.35
C ASN A 130 1.50 1.90 2.68
N THR A 131 0.42 1.39 3.26
CA THR A 131 0.27 -0.01 3.66
C THR A 131 -1.21 -0.39 3.73
N THR A 132 -1.52 -1.69 3.61
CA THR A 132 -2.86 -2.21 3.89
C THR A 132 -3.18 -2.09 5.38
N ILE A 133 -4.35 -1.58 5.72
CA ILE A 133 -4.80 -1.28 7.09
C ILE A 133 -6.23 -1.81 7.26
N LEU A 134 -6.45 -2.60 8.29
CA LEU A 134 -7.78 -2.99 8.75
C LEU A 134 -8.16 -2.09 9.93
N LEU A 135 -9.08 -1.17 9.71
CA LEU A 135 -9.57 -0.25 10.72
C LEU A 135 -10.63 -0.94 11.59
N ALA A 136 -10.52 -0.79 12.90
CA ALA A 136 -11.53 -1.24 13.84
C ALA A 136 -12.84 -0.45 13.66
N SER A 137 -13.94 -1.01 14.12
CA SER A 137 -15.22 -0.28 14.20
C SER A 137 -15.13 0.89 15.17
N ALA A 138 -15.94 1.92 14.94
CA ALA A 138 -16.03 3.12 15.78
C ALA A 138 -14.65 3.69 16.20
N SER A 139 -13.69 3.74 15.28
CA SER A 139 -12.30 4.07 15.57
C SER A 139 -11.84 5.40 14.96
N LYS A 140 -10.88 6.04 15.63
CA LYS A 140 -10.08 7.13 15.08
C LYS A 140 -8.65 6.64 14.92
N THR A 141 -8.11 6.71 13.71
CA THR A 141 -6.80 6.16 13.37
C THR A 141 -6.02 7.16 12.51
N VAL A 142 -4.73 7.32 12.80
CA VAL A 142 -3.81 8.04 11.90
C VAL A 142 -3.19 7.04 10.95
N ILE A 143 -3.31 7.28 9.64
CA ILE A 143 -2.80 6.38 8.61
C ILE A 143 -1.59 7.00 7.88
N PRO A 144 -0.58 6.18 7.55
CA PRO A 144 0.57 6.61 6.76
C PRO A 144 0.22 6.74 5.28
N VAL A 145 0.62 7.85 4.68
CA VAL A 145 0.36 8.15 3.27
C VAL A 145 1.56 8.78 2.58
N SER A 146 1.51 8.84 1.25
CA SER A 146 2.45 9.61 0.43
C SER A 146 1.71 10.51 -0.54
N CYS A 147 2.27 11.69 -0.82
CA CYS A 147 1.72 12.64 -1.77
C CYS A 147 1.93 12.16 -3.19
N VAL A 148 0.89 12.25 -4.02
CA VAL A 148 0.95 11.94 -5.46
C VAL A 148 0.54 13.11 -6.34
N GLU A 149 0.67 14.31 -5.79
CA GLU A 149 0.41 15.60 -6.44
C GLU A 149 1.35 16.65 -5.82
N GLN A 150 2.41 17.01 -6.53
CA GLN A 150 3.50 17.85 -6.00
C GLN A 150 3.14 19.35 -5.97
N GLY A 151 2.51 19.85 -7.02
CA GLY A 151 2.34 21.28 -7.31
C GLY A 151 1.10 21.93 -6.72
N ARG A 152 0.34 21.23 -5.86
CA ARG A 152 -0.81 21.80 -5.13
C ARG A 152 -0.47 21.82 -3.65
N TRP A 153 -0.79 22.86 -2.90
CA TRP A 153 -0.83 22.80 -1.43
C TRP A 153 -1.91 23.76 -0.95
N SER A 154 -3.13 23.47 -1.40
CA SER A 154 -4.29 24.32 -1.19
C SER A 154 -5.51 23.44 -1.08
N GLN A 155 -6.32 23.70 -0.07
CA GLN A 155 -7.51 22.93 0.22
C GLN A 155 -8.53 23.10 -0.92
N THR A 156 -8.99 21.98 -1.47
CA THR A 156 -10.05 21.94 -2.50
C THR A 156 -11.34 21.31 -1.96
N THR A 157 -11.22 20.42 -0.99
CA THR A 157 -12.34 19.79 -0.27
C THR A 157 -12.02 19.69 1.22
N GLU A 158 -13.03 19.55 2.07
CA GLU A 158 -12.82 19.32 3.50
C GLU A 158 -12.23 17.94 3.80
N ALA A 159 -12.76 16.91 3.13
CA ALA A 159 -12.36 15.52 3.30
C ALA A 159 -11.84 14.93 1.98
N PHE A 160 -11.09 13.84 2.10
CA PHE A 160 -10.68 13.02 0.96
C PHE A 160 -11.85 12.16 0.49
N LYS A 161 -11.91 11.94 -0.82
CA LYS A 161 -12.80 10.99 -1.49
C LYS A 161 -11.98 9.92 -2.20
N THR A 162 -12.64 8.86 -2.64
CA THR A 162 -12.06 7.89 -3.58
C THR A 162 -12.46 8.25 -5.01
N GLU A 163 -11.59 7.94 -5.97
CA GLU A 163 -11.97 7.84 -7.39
C GLU A 163 -11.80 6.41 -7.90
N LYS A 164 -11.86 5.43 -6.99
CA LYS A 164 -11.69 3.99 -7.22
C LYS A 164 -10.40 3.66 -7.97
N ARG A 165 -9.33 4.40 -7.67
CA ARG A 165 -8.02 4.22 -8.30
C ARG A 165 -7.00 3.67 -7.31
N MET A 166 -6.14 2.83 -7.85
CA MET A 166 -4.97 2.27 -7.18
C MET A 166 -3.74 2.78 -7.93
N SER A 167 -2.66 3.14 -7.23
CA SER A 167 -1.42 3.54 -7.88
C SER A 167 -0.83 2.43 -8.75
N PRO A 168 -0.01 2.75 -9.77
CA PRO A 168 0.58 1.76 -10.66
C PRO A 168 1.31 0.66 -9.88
N SER A 169 1.23 -0.59 -10.33
CA SER A 169 1.78 -1.76 -9.65
C SER A 169 3.28 -1.66 -9.34
N PHE A 170 4.09 -1.08 -10.24
CA PHE A 170 5.52 -0.87 -10.01
C PHE A 170 5.78 0.28 -9.02
N MET A 171 4.95 1.33 -9.02
CA MET A 171 4.99 2.36 -7.96
C MET A 171 4.67 1.74 -6.59
N ARG A 172 3.67 0.86 -6.52
CA ARG A 172 3.35 0.12 -5.29
C ARG A 172 4.55 -0.71 -4.85
N ARG A 173 5.12 -1.52 -5.73
CA ARG A 173 6.33 -2.32 -5.45
C ARG A 173 7.47 -1.48 -4.86
N ASN A 174 7.85 -0.38 -5.52
CA ASN A 174 8.94 0.50 -5.08
C ASN A 174 8.64 1.11 -3.71
N LYS A 175 7.41 1.59 -3.51
CA LYS A 175 6.95 2.15 -2.24
C LYS A 175 6.94 1.11 -1.13
N SER A 176 6.41 -0.10 -1.37
CA SER A 176 6.36 -1.17 -0.37
C SER A 176 7.76 -1.61 0.05
N GLU A 177 8.74 -1.62 -0.88
CA GLU A 177 10.14 -1.87 -0.56
C GLU A 177 10.72 -0.79 0.37
N GLN A 178 10.49 0.49 0.07
CA GLN A 178 10.90 1.60 0.95
C GLN A 178 10.25 1.52 2.33
N VAL A 179 8.95 1.26 2.40
CA VAL A 179 8.19 1.07 3.64
C VAL A 179 8.73 -0.11 4.45
N PHE A 180 9.09 -1.22 3.81
CA PHE A 180 9.67 -2.37 4.47
C PHE A 180 11.01 -2.05 5.14
N PHE A 181 11.90 -1.33 4.45
CA PHE A 181 13.16 -0.85 5.04
C PHE A 181 12.89 0.11 6.20
N CYS A 182 11.97 1.07 6.04
CA CYS A 182 11.58 2.00 7.09
C CYS A 182 11.02 1.29 8.34
N LEU A 183 10.19 0.26 8.15
CA LEU A 183 9.63 -0.53 9.24
C LEU A 183 10.70 -1.31 10.01
N LYS A 184 11.73 -1.81 9.31
CA LYS A 184 12.88 -2.47 9.94
C LYS A 184 13.68 -1.50 10.82
N GLU A 185 14.04 -0.35 10.27
CA GLU A 185 14.94 0.62 10.89
C GLU A 185 14.26 1.50 11.95
N THR A 186 13.12 2.12 11.61
CA THR A 186 12.50 3.18 12.43
C THR A 186 11.11 2.83 12.94
N LYS A 187 10.56 1.65 12.57
CA LYS A 187 9.20 1.21 12.92
C LYS A 187 8.11 2.13 12.37
N GLN A 188 8.39 2.81 11.26
CA GLN A 188 7.45 3.70 10.59
C GLN A 188 7.09 3.15 9.21
N PHE A 189 5.91 3.53 8.72
CA PHE A 189 5.41 3.17 7.40
C PHE A 189 5.64 4.31 6.39
N ARG A 190 6.86 4.87 6.38
CA ARG A 190 7.21 5.98 5.48
C ARG A 190 7.83 5.45 4.19
N SER A 191 7.58 6.16 3.11
CA SER A 191 8.28 6.03 1.82
C SER A 191 8.95 7.34 1.46
N ASP A 192 9.79 7.30 0.44
CA ASP A 192 10.50 8.46 -0.07
C ASP A 192 9.56 9.31 -0.93
N GLN A 193 9.21 10.49 -0.40
CA GLN A 193 8.30 11.42 -1.05
C GLN A 193 8.87 12.00 -2.35
N GLY A 194 10.17 12.27 -2.40
CA GLY A 194 10.84 12.82 -3.58
C GLY A 194 10.90 11.78 -4.70
N ALA A 195 11.32 10.56 -4.36
CA ALA A 195 11.38 9.47 -5.32
C ALA A 195 10.00 9.14 -5.95
N LEU A 196 8.92 9.23 -5.17
CA LEU A 196 7.56 9.06 -5.70
C LEU A 196 7.17 10.16 -6.70
N TRP A 197 7.53 11.42 -6.44
CA TRP A 197 7.28 12.52 -7.38
C TRP A 197 8.12 12.41 -8.64
N ASP A 198 9.38 12.02 -8.52
CA ASP A 198 10.26 11.77 -9.65
C ASP A 198 9.71 10.63 -10.52
N GLU A 199 9.22 9.55 -9.91
CA GLU A 199 8.60 8.44 -10.64
C GLU A 199 7.33 8.90 -11.39
N ILE A 200 6.46 9.72 -10.78
CA ILE A 200 5.28 10.29 -11.45
C ILE A 200 5.70 11.18 -12.62
N SER A 201 6.70 12.06 -12.42
CA SER A 201 7.21 12.97 -13.43
C SER A 201 7.75 12.21 -14.66
N VAL A 202 8.56 11.17 -14.43
CA VAL A 202 9.09 10.31 -15.51
C VAL A 202 7.96 9.61 -16.27
N ARG A 203 6.95 9.07 -15.57
CA ARG A 203 5.79 8.42 -16.20
C ARG A 203 4.93 9.40 -17.00
N GLN A 204 4.73 10.61 -16.50
CA GLN A 204 4.03 11.67 -17.23
C GLN A 204 4.78 12.03 -18.51
N ALA A 205 6.10 12.20 -18.43
CA ALA A 205 6.95 12.51 -19.59
C ALA A 205 6.87 11.40 -20.66
N ARG A 206 7.01 10.12 -20.26
CA ARG A 206 6.87 8.97 -21.17
C ARG A 206 5.49 8.86 -21.80
N ALA A 207 4.46 9.17 -21.02
CA ALA A 207 3.09 9.19 -21.51
C ALA A 207 2.75 10.42 -22.39
N GLY A 208 3.67 11.38 -22.54
CA GLY A 208 3.41 12.65 -23.21
C GLY A 208 2.34 13.50 -22.50
N VAL A 209 2.12 13.29 -21.20
CA VAL A 209 1.11 13.97 -20.40
C VAL A 209 1.73 15.15 -19.69
N ARG A 210 1.09 16.31 -19.80
CA ARG A 210 1.39 17.46 -18.94
C ARG A 210 0.29 17.60 -17.90
N SER A 211 0.68 17.82 -16.65
CA SER A 211 -0.25 18.10 -15.57
C SER A 211 0.22 19.33 -14.80
N ARG A 212 -0.74 20.18 -14.42
CA ARG A 212 -0.42 21.47 -13.78
C ARG A 212 0.16 21.27 -12.37
N THR A 213 -0.28 20.23 -11.67
CA THR A 213 0.09 19.98 -10.27
C THR A 213 0.94 18.73 -10.09
N GLY A 214 1.41 18.10 -11.18
CA GLY A 214 2.18 16.86 -11.12
C GLY A 214 1.39 15.68 -10.54
N GLU A 215 0.07 15.64 -10.74
CA GLU A 215 -0.79 14.60 -10.18
C GLU A 215 -0.72 13.27 -10.94
N MET A 216 -0.62 12.16 -10.20
CA MET A 216 -0.68 10.80 -10.74
C MET A 216 -1.97 10.56 -11.56
N ALA A 217 -3.09 11.13 -11.13
CA ALA A 217 -4.39 11.00 -11.80
C ALA A 217 -4.37 11.46 -13.27
N ALA A 218 -3.46 12.35 -13.67
CA ALA A 218 -3.31 12.78 -15.06
C ALA A 218 -2.92 11.62 -15.99
N ILE A 219 -2.10 10.68 -15.49
CA ILE A 219 -1.68 9.48 -16.23
C ILE A 219 -2.91 8.62 -16.54
N TYR A 220 -3.77 8.39 -15.55
CA TYR A 220 -4.99 7.60 -15.70
C TYR A 220 -5.98 8.29 -16.64
N ARG A 221 -6.21 9.59 -16.48
CA ARG A 221 -7.12 10.35 -17.36
C ARG A 221 -6.69 10.31 -18.82
N SER A 222 -5.38 10.39 -19.10
CA SER A 222 -4.86 10.31 -20.47
C SER A 222 -5.05 8.94 -21.14
N LYS A 223 -5.20 7.87 -20.33
CA LYS A 223 -5.28 6.48 -20.79
C LYS A 223 -6.68 5.89 -20.64
N LYS A 224 -7.70 6.70 -20.34
CA LYS A 224 -9.04 6.23 -19.94
C LYS A 224 -9.63 5.20 -20.93
N ASP A 225 -9.55 5.48 -22.22
CA ASP A 225 -10.11 4.60 -23.25
C ASP A 225 -9.29 3.31 -23.41
N ASN A 226 -7.96 3.39 -23.33
CA ASN A 226 -7.09 2.21 -23.31
C ASN A 226 -7.37 1.33 -22.08
N LEU A 227 -7.46 1.92 -20.90
CA LEU A 227 -7.77 1.23 -19.65
C LEU A 227 -9.10 0.48 -19.73
N LYS A 228 -10.11 1.09 -20.34
CA LYS A 228 -11.40 0.43 -20.58
C LYS A 228 -11.23 -0.86 -21.38
N ALA A 229 -10.37 -0.87 -22.42
CA ALA A 229 -10.12 -2.07 -23.21
C ALA A 229 -9.45 -3.20 -22.39
N TYR A 230 -8.52 -2.87 -21.49
CA TYR A 230 -7.94 -3.86 -20.56
C TYR A 230 -9.00 -4.43 -19.62
N ILE A 231 -9.83 -3.58 -19.01
CA ILE A 231 -10.92 -4.01 -18.10
C ILE A 231 -11.96 -4.87 -18.84
N ASP A 232 -12.22 -4.58 -20.11
CA ASP A 232 -13.18 -5.32 -20.93
C ASP A 232 -12.67 -6.73 -21.30
N LYS A 233 -11.35 -6.94 -21.36
CA LYS A 233 -10.73 -8.19 -21.80
C LYS A 233 -10.17 -9.03 -20.66
N ILE A 234 -9.77 -8.42 -19.55
CA ILE A 234 -9.28 -9.09 -18.35
C ILE A 234 -10.39 -9.01 -17.30
N LYS A 235 -11.12 -10.12 -17.13
CA LYS A 235 -12.30 -10.21 -16.25
C LYS A 235 -12.03 -11.11 -15.06
N ALA A 236 -12.65 -10.77 -13.93
CA ALA A 236 -12.68 -11.66 -12.78
C ALA A 236 -13.47 -12.93 -13.16
N VAL A 237 -12.99 -14.09 -12.70
CA VAL A 237 -13.68 -15.38 -12.86
C VAL A 237 -14.40 -15.77 -11.57
N ASN A 238 -15.30 -16.76 -11.66
CA ASN A 238 -16.01 -17.27 -10.49
C ASN A 238 -15.01 -17.82 -9.46
N GLU A 239 -15.28 -17.58 -8.18
CA GLU A 239 -14.47 -18.03 -7.04
C GLU A 239 -12.99 -17.57 -7.09
N GLN A 240 -12.69 -16.51 -7.84
CA GLN A 240 -11.35 -15.96 -7.91
C GLN A 240 -11.00 -15.24 -6.60
N THR A 241 -9.97 -15.73 -5.91
CA THR A 241 -9.44 -15.16 -4.67
C THR A 241 -8.09 -14.49 -4.86
N GLY A 242 -7.46 -14.64 -6.02
CA GLY A 242 -6.23 -13.93 -6.35
C GLY A 242 -5.96 -13.83 -7.85
N ALA A 243 -4.85 -13.22 -8.21
CA ALA A 243 -4.41 -13.08 -9.59
C ALA A 243 -2.89 -12.94 -9.66
N ILE A 244 -2.26 -13.63 -10.60
CA ILE A 244 -0.88 -13.37 -11.00
C ILE A 244 -0.93 -12.53 -12.27
N PHE A 245 -0.34 -11.34 -12.23
CA PHE A 245 -0.24 -10.47 -13.39
C PHE A 245 1.15 -10.57 -14.01
N LEU A 246 1.20 -10.59 -15.34
CA LEU A 246 2.41 -10.61 -16.13
C LEU A 246 2.41 -9.46 -17.13
N ILE A 247 3.51 -8.73 -17.22
CA ILE A 247 3.74 -7.69 -18.23
C ILE A 247 4.88 -8.15 -19.12
N ASN A 248 4.68 -8.14 -20.44
CA ASN A 248 5.65 -8.66 -21.43
C ASN A 248 6.12 -10.09 -21.10
N GLY A 249 5.19 -10.94 -20.63
CA GLY A 249 5.48 -12.33 -20.24
C GLY A 249 6.27 -12.51 -18.93
N LYS A 250 6.61 -11.42 -18.21
CA LYS A 250 7.31 -11.48 -16.92
C LYS A 250 6.34 -11.20 -15.78
N VAL A 251 6.46 -11.94 -14.68
CA VAL A 251 5.63 -11.72 -13.48
C VAL A 251 5.82 -10.29 -12.97
N ALA A 252 4.72 -9.54 -12.95
CA ALA A 252 4.64 -8.16 -12.47
C ALA A 252 4.18 -8.11 -11.00
N GLY A 253 3.30 -9.02 -10.59
CA GLY A 253 2.87 -9.13 -9.19
C GLY A 253 1.84 -10.23 -8.96
N LEU A 254 1.56 -10.47 -7.69
CA LEU A 254 0.52 -11.38 -7.20
C LEU A 254 -0.39 -10.60 -6.26
N GLU A 255 -1.69 -10.72 -6.49
CA GLU A 255 -2.75 -10.19 -5.63
C GLU A 255 -3.49 -11.37 -5.00
N ALA A 256 -3.70 -11.33 -3.69
CA ALA A 256 -4.36 -12.41 -2.95
C ALA A 256 -5.28 -11.85 -1.86
N PHE A 257 -6.52 -12.33 -1.86
CA PHE A 257 -7.58 -11.93 -0.95
C PHE A 257 -8.21 -13.18 -0.33
N GLY A 258 -8.63 -13.09 0.93
CA GLY A 258 -9.25 -14.23 1.61
C GLY A 258 -10.70 -14.49 1.24
N ARG A 259 -11.32 -13.64 0.39
CA ARG A 259 -12.71 -13.76 -0.07
C ARG A 259 -12.83 -13.35 -1.55
N HIS A 260 -13.48 -14.18 -2.36
CA HIS A 260 -13.62 -13.91 -3.80
C HIS A 260 -14.50 -12.69 -4.08
N GLU A 261 -15.49 -12.44 -3.21
CA GLU A 261 -16.38 -11.28 -3.28
C GLU A 261 -15.60 -9.96 -3.09
N ILE A 262 -14.55 -10.00 -2.26
CA ILE A 262 -13.68 -8.84 -2.02
C ILE A 262 -12.78 -8.59 -3.23
N LEU A 263 -12.14 -9.63 -3.77
CA LEU A 263 -11.35 -9.49 -4.99
C LEU A 263 -12.21 -8.91 -6.11
N ALA A 264 -13.41 -9.45 -6.34
CA ALA A 264 -14.29 -9.00 -7.42
C ALA A 264 -14.59 -7.50 -7.38
N LYS A 265 -14.77 -6.93 -6.17
CA LYS A 265 -15.00 -5.49 -5.97
C LYS A 265 -13.77 -4.64 -6.29
N VAL A 266 -12.57 -5.10 -5.93
CA VAL A 266 -11.32 -4.35 -6.17
C VAL A 266 -10.68 -4.66 -7.51
N PHE A 267 -11.11 -5.71 -8.19
CA PHE A 267 -10.48 -6.21 -9.41
C PHE A 267 -10.34 -5.17 -10.51
N PRO A 268 -11.36 -4.32 -10.81
CA PRO A 268 -11.22 -3.32 -11.87
C PRO A 268 -10.03 -2.36 -11.65
N LYS A 269 -9.88 -1.83 -10.43
CA LYS A 269 -8.78 -0.91 -10.10
C LYS A 269 -7.42 -1.60 -10.00
N LEU A 270 -7.38 -2.89 -9.69
CA LEU A 270 -6.15 -3.69 -9.79
C LEU A 270 -5.74 -3.86 -11.26
N VAL A 271 -6.67 -4.22 -12.15
CA VAL A 271 -6.39 -4.34 -13.59
C VAL A 271 -5.88 -3.00 -14.15
N GLU A 272 -6.50 -1.88 -13.77
CA GLU A 272 -6.00 -0.55 -14.17
C GLU A 272 -4.58 -0.27 -13.67
N SER A 273 -4.28 -0.59 -12.40
CA SER A 273 -2.95 -0.44 -11.79
C SER A 273 -1.87 -1.17 -12.58
N TYR A 274 -2.12 -2.41 -13.01
CA TYR A 274 -1.19 -3.18 -13.85
C TYR A 274 -1.18 -2.71 -15.31
N ALA A 275 -2.33 -2.32 -15.87
CA ALA A 275 -2.43 -1.85 -17.25
C ALA A 275 -1.66 -0.54 -17.48
N VAL A 276 -1.64 0.37 -16.49
CA VAL A 276 -0.81 1.59 -16.56
C VAL A 276 0.68 1.24 -16.70
N ASP A 277 1.18 0.26 -15.95
CA ASP A 277 2.57 -0.20 -16.09
C ASP A 277 2.80 -0.95 -17.41
N ALA A 278 1.83 -1.74 -17.86
CA ALA A 278 1.92 -2.43 -19.14
C ALA A 278 2.11 -1.42 -20.30
N MET A 279 1.31 -0.35 -20.33
CA MET A 279 1.43 0.72 -21.32
C MET A 279 2.73 1.54 -21.16
N ASP A 280 3.22 1.74 -19.94
CA ASP A 280 4.49 2.43 -19.70
C ASP A 280 5.71 1.59 -20.11
N CYS A 281 5.67 0.27 -19.96
CA CYS A 281 6.68 -0.64 -20.50
C CYS A 281 6.70 -0.61 -22.03
N ASP A 282 5.54 -0.68 -22.66
CA ASP A 282 5.44 -0.68 -24.13
C ASP A 282 5.99 0.63 -24.73
N SER A 283 5.71 1.75 -24.06
CA SER A 283 6.26 3.07 -24.43
C SER A 283 7.79 3.13 -24.32
N ARG A 284 8.37 2.52 -23.27
CA ARG A 284 9.83 2.42 -23.09
C ARG A 284 10.48 1.56 -24.15
N ASP A 285 9.96 0.36 -24.37
CA ASP A 285 10.50 -0.59 -25.35
C ASP A 285 10.46 0.03 -26.77
N ASN A 286 9.42 0.82 -27.08
CA ASN A 286 9.33 1.54 -28.35
C ASN A 286 10.35 2.67 -28.47
N GLN A 287 10.57 3.46 -27.41
CA GLN A 287 11.60 4.52 -27.39
C GLN A 287 13.01 3.95 -27.54
N GLU A 288 13.31 2.84 -26.89
CA GLU A 288 14.61 2.15 -27.00
C GLU A 288 14.85 1.61 -28.41
N ARG A 289 13.84 1.02 -29.05
CA ARG A 289 13.92 0.57 -30.45
C ARG A 289 14.21 1.73 -31.41
N ILE A 290 13.49 2.84 -31.28
CA ILE A 290 13.71 4.03 -32.11
C ILE A 290 15.13 4.58 -31.91
N ALA A 291 15.64 4.59 -30.68
CA ALA A 291 16.99 5.07 -30.40
C ALA A 291 18.07 4.14 -31.00
N MET A 292 17.84 2.83 -31.02
CA MET A 292 18.75 1.86 -31.64
C MET A 292 18.78 1.94 -33.16
N ASP A 293 17.63 2.25 -33.79
CA ASP A 293 17.53 2.40 -35.25
C ASP A 293 18.13 3.71 -35.78
N GLN A 294 18.46 4.66 -34.89
CA GLN A 294 19.08 5.96 -35.22
C GLN A 294 20.62 5.97 -35.07
N VAL A 295 21.21 4.85 -34.65
CA VAL A 295 22.67 4.65 -34.50
C VAL A 295 23.20 3.79 -35.64
#